data_AF-A0A2E0Q670-F1
#
_entry.id   AF-A0A2E0Q670-F1
#
_cell.length_a   1.000
_cell.length_b   1.000
_cell.length_c   1.000
_cell.angle_alpha   90.00
_cell.angle_beta   90.00
_cell.angle_gamma   90.00
#
_symmetry.space_group_name_H-M   'P 1'
#
loop_
_entity.id
_entity.type
_entity.pdbx_description
1 polymer ?
#
loop_
_entity_poly.entity_id
_entity_poly.type
_entity_poly.pdbx_seq_one_letter_code
_entity_poly.pdbx_strand_id
1 'polypeptide(L)'
;MDAARKLYCHLRYDLKIQYLLPILLIVPVLIVFWRDPFDTYSEAGTPVTAEITKLSVGWNRYQGKTPGLELSASTSEGAMGTKIVLPKDVAGCKVGDEIHAEQVGLKLYLQPAPCVTTPDP
;
A
#
# COMPACT_ATOMS: atom_id res chain seq x y z
N MET A 1 -45.22 21.63 40.50
CA MET A 1 -44.10 21.95 39.58
C MET A 1 -43.20 20.74 39.27
N ASP A 2 -43.40 19.58 39.92
CA ASP A 2 -42.53 18.39 39.73
C ASP A 2 -42.83 17.51 38.50
N ALA A 3 -44.08 17.49 38.02
CA ALA A 3 -44.46 16.63 36.89
C ALA A 3 -43.78 17.04 35.57
N ALA A 4 -43.67 18.35 35.32
CA ALA A 4 -43.02 18.88 34.11
C ALA A 4 -41.50 18.62 34.10
N ARG A 5 -40.84 18.67 35.26
CA ARG A 5 -39.41 18.35 35.40
C ARG A 5 -39.14 16.86 35.16
N LYS A 6 -39.98 15.96 35.70
CA LYS A 6 -39.86 14.51 35.45
C LYS A 6 -40.06 14.16 33.97
N LEU A 7 -41.05 14.76 33.31
CA LEU A 7 -41.32 14.50 31.89
C LEU A 7 -40.17 15.01 30.99
N TYR A 8 -39.63 16.19 31.29
CA TYR A 8 -38.50 16.77 30.54
C TYR A 8 -37.22 15.95 30.72
N CYS A 9 -36.96 15.41 31.91
CA CYS A 9 -35.82 14.51 32.15
C CYS A 9 -35.96 13.19 31.40
N HIS A 10 -37.14 12.55 31.41
CA HIS A 10 -37.36 11.31 30.65
C HIS A 10 -37.20 11.52 29.15
N LEU A 11 -37.87 12.53 28.57
CA LEU A 11 -37.76 12.81 27.14
C LEU A 11 -36.32 13.12 26.71
N ARG A 12 -35.57 13.88 27.53
CA ARG A 12 -34.18 14.24 27.21
C ARG A 12 -33.22 13.05 27.36
N TYR A 13 -33.49 12.13 28.28
CA TYR A 13 -32.69 10.92 28.45
C TYR A 13 -32.97 9.89 27.37
N ASP A 14 -34.24 9.63 27.03
CA ASP A 14 -34.62 8.70 25.97
C ASP A 14 -34.09 9.16 24.61
N LEU A 15 -34.17 10.47 24.33
CA LEU A 15 -33.62 11.04 23.09
C LEU A 15 -32.09 10.89 23.02
N LYS A 16 -31.38 11.12 24.13
CA LYS A 16 -29.92 10.94 24.19
C LYS A 16 -29.51 9.48 24.03
N ILE A 17 -30.23 8.55 24.66
CA ILE A 17 -29.94 7.11 24.59
C ILE A 17 -30.19 6.58 23.17
N GLN A 18 -31.26 7.02 22.51
CA GLN A 18 -31.60 6.59 21.15
C GLN A 18 -30.54 6.98 20.11
N TYR A 19 -29.82 8.08 20.31
CA TYR A 19 -28.70 8.47 19.44
C TYR A 19 -27.34 7.94 19.91
N LEU A 20 -27.12 7.79 21.21
CA LEU A 20 -25.84 7.27 21.74
C LEU A 20 -25.64 5.78 21.44
N LEU A 21 -26.70 4.97 21.48
CA LEU A 21 -26.63 3.53 21.22
C LEU A 21 -26.14 3.18 19.80
N PRO A 22 -26.67 3.76 18.71
CA PRO A 22 -26.16 3.49 17.37
C PRO A 22 -24.74 4.04 17.17
N ILE A 23 -24.41 5.20 17.73
CA ILE A 23 -23.04 5.75 17.64
C ILE A 23 -22.03 4.79 18.30
N LEU A 24 -22.36 4.24 19.47
CA LEU A 24 -21.48 3.32 20.19
C LEU A 24 -21.26 1.99 19.45
N LEU A 25 -22.20 1.57 18.60
CA LEU A 25 -22.05 0.37 17.76
C LEU A 25 -21.38 0.68 16.41
N ILE A 26 -21.64 1.84 15.81
CA ILE A 26 -21.12 2.21 14.49
C ILE A 26 -19.64 2.62 14.55
N VAL A 27 -19.24 3.36 15.59
CA VAL A 27 -17.86 3.84 15.74
C VAL A 27 -16.81 2.71 15.76
N PRO A 28 -16.95 1.60 16.51
CA PRO A 28 -15.97 0.52 16.47
C PRO A 28 -15.93 -0.20 15.12
N VAL A 29 -17.07 -0.34 14.43
CA VAL A 29 -17.12 -0.91 13.07
C VAL A 29 -16.37 -0.01 12.09
N LEU A 30 -16.55 1.31 12.18
CA LEU A 30 -15.78 2.26 11.39
C LEU A 30 -14.29 2.21 11.72
N ILE A 31 -13.89 2.09 12.99
CA ILE A 31 -12.47 1.95 13.36
C ILE A 31 -11.87 0.68 12.76
N VAL A 32 -12.59 -0.44 12.74
CA VAL A 32 -12.11 -1.69 12.10
C VAL A 32 -12.04 -1.55 10.58
N PHE A 33 -13.01 -0.86 9.97
CA PHE A 33 -13.04 -0.65 8.52
C PHE A 33 -11.97 0.34 8.03
N TRP A 34 -11.60 1.31 8.88
CA TRP A 34 -10.55 2.30 8.62
C TRP A 34 -9.18 1.86 9.14
N ARG A 35 -9.09 0.76 9.89
CA ARG A 35 -7.82 0.15 10.24
C ARG A 35 -7.30 -0.51 8.98
N ASP A 36 -6.41 0.17 8.29
CA ASP A 36 -5.71 -0.35 7.12
C ASP A 36 -5.19 -1.77 7.42
N PRO A 37 -5.67 -2.81 6.71
CA PRO A 37 -5.16 -4.17 6.88
C PRO A 37 -3.70 -4.31 6.38
N PHE A 38 -3.08 -3.22 5.96
CA PHE A 38 -1.76 -3.17 5.32
C PHE A 38 -0.67 -2.48 6.15
N ASP A 39 -0.93 -2.07 7.39
CA ASP A 39 0.12 -1.81 8.37
C ASP A 39 0.68 -3.14 8.91
N THR A 40 1.11 -4.00 7.99
CA THR A 40 1.94 -5.14 8.33
C THR A 40 3.32 -4.56 8.62
N TYR A 41 3.73 -4.70 9.88
CA TYR A 41 5.12 -4.58 10.32
C TYR A 41 6.05 -5.09 9.22
N SER A 42 7.18 -4.42 9.00
CA SER A 42 8.25 -4.92 8.13
C SER A 42 8.76 -6.25 8.68
N GLU A 43 8.07 -7.34 8.35
CA GLU A 43 8.61 -8.67 8.46
C GLU A 43 9.84 -8.69 7.55
N ALA A 44 10.97 -9.14 8.08
CA ALA A 44 12.17 -9.34 7.29
C ALA A 44 11.80 -10.29 6.14
N GLY A 45 11.77 -9.76 4.92
CA GLY A 45 11.39 -10.54 3.76
C GLY A 45 12.51 -11.47 3.35
N THR A 46 12.16 -12.50 2.58
CA THR A 46 13.16 -13.39 2.01
C THR A 46 13.81 -12.71 0.81
N PRO A 47 15.15 -12.64 0.74
CA PRO A 47 15.82 -12.13 -0.44
C PRO A 47 15.56 -13.10 -1.60
N VAL A 48 15.03 -12.57 -2.71
CA VAL A 48 14.70 -13.32 -3.92
C VAL A 48 15.18 -12.58 -5.16
N THR A 49 15.39 -13.29 -6.26
CA THR A 49 15.61 -12.70 -7.57
C THR A 49 14.28 -12.58 -8.30
N ALA A 50 14.05 -11.43 -8.93
CA ALA A 50 12.86 -11.17 -9.73
C ALA A 50 13.26 -10.70 -11.13
N GLU A 51 12.53 -11.17 -12.13
CA GLU A 51 12.76 -10.82 -13.53
C GLU A 51 12.01 -9.54 -13.87
N ILE A 52 12.69 -8.57 -14.49
CA ILE A 52 12.06 -7.33 -14.95
C ILE A 52 11.08 -7.67 -16.07
N THR A 53 9.79 -7.50 -15.80
CA THR A 53 8.73 -7.73 -16.79
C THR A 53 8.37 -6.47 -17.55
N LYS A 54 8.59 -5.29 -16.95
CA LYS A 54 8.27 -4.01 -17.58
C LYS A 54 9.17 -2.90 -17.07
N LEU A 55 9.71 -2.12 -18.01
CA LEU A 55 10.36 -0.85 -17.75
C LEU A 55 9.68 0.21 -18.61
N SER A 56 8.98 1.16 -18.01
CA SER A 56 8.25 2.18 -18.77
C SER A 56 8.35 3.56 -18.16
N VAL A 57 8.20 4.58 -19.00
CA VAL A 57 8.01 5.94 -18.53
C VAL A 57 6.58 6.04 -18.00
N GLY A 58 6.44 6.07 -16.68
CA GLY A 58 5.13 6.23 -16.06
C GLY A 58 4.43 7.49 -16.57
N TRP A 59 3.13 7.42 -16.83
CA TRP A 59 2.32 8.52 -17.40
C TRP A 59 2.52 9.84 -16.64
N ASN A 60 2.72 9.75 -15.31
CA ASN A 60 2.91 10.88 -14.41
C ASN A 60 4.21 11.65 -14.60
N ARG A 61 5.18 11.14 -15.37
CA ARG A 61 6.43 11.84 -15.67
C ARG A 61 6.16 13.13 -16.47
N TYR A 62 5.21 13.08 -17.42
CA TYR A 62 4.83 14.25 -18.23
C TYR A 62 3.92 15.23 -17.48
N GLN A 63 3.39 14.84 -16.32
CA GLN A 63 2.61 15.71 -15.44
C GLN A 63 3.47 16.40 -14.37
N GLY A 64 4.80 16.19 -14.37
CA GLY A 64 5.72 16.78 -13.39
C GLY A 64 5.57 16.26 -11.96
N LYS A 65 4.80 15.18 -11.74
CA LYS A 65 4.50 14.65 -10.40
C LYS A 65 5.53 13.66 -9.87
N THR A 66 6.22 12.93 -10.74
CA THR A 66 7.24 11.97 -10.33
C THR A 66 8.40 11.92 -11.33
N PRO A 67 9.64 12.24 -10.91
CA PRO A 67 10.82 12.00 -11.72
C PRO A 67 11.16 10.51 -11.61
N GLY A 68 10.75 9.69 -12.60
CA GLY A 68 11.09 8.28 -12.56
C GLY A 68 10.62 7.45 -13.75
N LEU A 69 11.07 6.21 -13.74
CA LEU A 69 10.57 5.11 -14.55
C LEU A 69 9.76 4.19 -13.64
N GLU A 70 8.70 3.62 -14.18
CA GLU A 70 7.95 2.55 -13.54
C GLU A 70 8.65 1.23 -13.90
N LEU A 71 9.18 0.55 -12.89
CA LEU A 71 9.75 -0.79 -13.00
C LEU A 71 8.79 -1.78 -12.37
N SER A 72 8.42 -2.81 -13.14
CA SER A 72 7.70 -3.98 -12.65
C SER A 72 8.56 -5.22 -12.83
N ALA A 73 8.56 -6.09 -11.82
CA ALA A 73 9.25 -7.37 -11.88
C ALA A 73 8.42 -8.46 -11.21
N SER A 74 8.66 -9.70 -11.61
CA SER A 74 7.97 -10.88 -11.09
C SER A 74 8.93 -12.02 -10.76
N THR A 75 8.55 -12.84 -9.79
CA THR A 75 9.25 -14.11 -9.50
C THR A 75 8.61 -15.27 -10.25
N SER A 76 9.31 -16.40 -10.34
CA SER A 76 8.80 -17.67 -10.90
C SER A 76 7.58 -18.21 -10.12
N GLU A 77 7.45 -17.84 -8.86
CA GLU A 77 6.32 -18.19 -7.98
C GLU A 77 5.09 -17.29 -8.18
N GLY A 78 5.19 -16.27 -9.04
CA GLY A 78 4.08 -15.38 -9.40
C GLY A 78 3.93 -14.15 -8.50
N ALA A 79 4.86 -13.89 -7.57
CA ALA A 79 4.87 -12.65 -6.82
C ALA A 79 5.27 -11.49 -7.75
N MET A 80 4.58 -10.35 -7.63
CA MET A 80 4.81 -9.18 -8.47
C MET A 80 5.04 -7.93 -7.63
N GLY A 81 5.97 -7.11 -8.07
CA GLY A 81 6.28 -5.81 -7.47
C GLY A 81 6.31 -4.72 -8.53
N THR A 82 5.89 -3.51 -8.17
CA THR A 82 6.07 -2.32 -9.01
C THR A 82 6.63 -1.19 -8.17
N LYS A 83 7.64 -0.49 -8.69
CA LYS A 83 8.34 0.61 -8.01
C LYS A 83 8.66 1.72 -9.00
N ILE A 84 8.52 2.96 -8.55
CA ILE A 84 9.03 4.11 -9.30
C ILE A 84 10.51 4.28 -8.93
N VAL A 85 11.38 4.24 -9.94
CA VAL A 85 12.83 4.22 -9.81
C VAL A 85 13.44 5.35 -10.63
N LEU A 86 14.64 5.82 -10.25
CA LEU A 86 15.34 6.81 -11.06
C LEU A 86 16.06 6.10 -12.22
N PRO A 87 16.23 6.76 -13.39
CA PRO A 87 16.95 6.16 -14.51
C PRO A 87 18.38 5.69 -14.18
N LYS A 88 19.04 6.34 -13.20
CA LYS A 88 20.38 5.95 -12.75
C LYS A 88 20.39 4.62 -11.99
N ASP A 89 19.29 4.25 -11.33
CA ASP A 89 19.20 3.05 -10.47
C ASP A 89 18.94 1.78 -11.29
N VAL A 90 18.56 1.95 -12.57
CA VAL A 90 18.28 0.88 -13.53
C VAL A 90 19.08 1.06 -14.81
N ALA A 91 20.18 1.81 -14.74
CA ALA A 91 21.04 2.06 -15.89
C ALA A 91 21.57 0.73 -16.42
N GLY A 92 21.40 0.49 -17.73
CA GLY A 92 21.83 -0.74 -18.40
C GLY A 92 20.86 -1.92 -18.29
N CYS A 93 19.83 -1.85 -17.45
CA CYS A 93 18.87 -2.94 -17.28
C CYS A 93 17.86 -3.02 -18.44
N LYS A 94 17.50 -4.24 -18.84
CA LYS A 94 16.51 -4.56 -19.86
C LYS A 94 15.38 -5.41 -19.27
N VAL A 95 14.27 -5.50 -20.00
CA VAL A 95 13.21 -6.47 -19.71
C VAL A 95 13.77 -7.87 -19.93
N GLY A 96 13.57 -8.76 -18.97
CA GLY A 96 14.20 -10.09 -18.92
C GLY A 96 15.42 -10.17 -18.00
N ASP A 97 15.98 -9.04 -17.55
CA ASP A 97 17.09 -9.06 -16.61
C ASP A 97 16.61 -9.38 -15.18
N GLU A 98 17.44 -10.09 -14.42
CA GLU A 98 17.18 -10.39 -13.02
C GLU A 98 17.66 -9.26 -12.10
N ILE A 99 16.83 -8.90 -11.13
CA ILE A 99 17.14 -7.91 -10.10
C ILE A 99 16.91 -8.47 -8.70
N HIS A 100 17.59 -7.87 -7.73
CA HIS A 100 17.41 -8.21 -6.33
C HIS A 100 16.10 -7.63 -5.81
N ALA A 101 15.34 -8.46 -5.10
CA ALA A 101 14.10 -8.10 -4.46
C ALA A 101 13.95 -8.81 -3.12
N GLU A 102 13.03 -8.32 -2.32
CA GLU A 102 12.68 -8.88 -1.03
C GLU A 102 11.19 -9.22 -1.04
N GLN A 103 10.88 -10.49 -0.80
CA GLN A 103 9.50 -10.98 -0.79
C GLN A 103 8.95 -11.01 0.63
N VAL A 104 7.82 -10.34 0.83
CA VAL A 104 7.07 -10.37 2.09
C VAL A 104 5.66 -10.85 1.76
N GLY A 105 5.41 -12.13 2.02
CA GLY A 105 4.19 -12.81 1.59
C GLY A 105 4.04 -12.81 0.07
N LEU A 106 3.00 -12.14 -0.42
CA LEU A 106 2.70 -12.01 -1.86
C LEU A 106 3.24 -10.71 -2.48
N LYS A 107 3.82 -9.81 -1.66
CA LYS A 107 4.30 -8.52 -2.11
C LYS A 107 5.80 -8.57 -2.34
N LEU A 108 6.24 -7.98 -3.45
CA LEU A 108 7.63 -7.94 -3.83
C LEU A 108 8.20 -6.53 -3.71
N TYR A 109 9.21 -6.36 -2.86
CA TYR A 109 9.93 -5.11 -2.65
C TYR A 109 11.17 -5.07 -3.52
N LEU A 110 11.14 -4.22 -4.53
CA LEU A 110 12.20 -4.11 -5.53
C LEU A 110 13.37 -3.30 -4.97
N GLN A 111 14.58 -3.87 -5.05
CA GLN A 111 15.84 -3.21 -4.70
C GLN A 111 16.73 -3.12 -5.95
N PRO A 112 16.33 -2.29 -6.94
CA PRO A 112 17.06 -2.18 -8.20
C PRO A 112 18.44 -1.57 -7.96
N ALA A 113 19.42 -2.15 -8.63
CA ALA A 113 20.77 -1.62 -8.79
C ALA A 113 21.08 -1.54 -10.28
N PRO A 114 22.03 -0.69 -10.71
CA PRO A 114 22.46 -0.62 -12.10
C PRO A 114 22.90 -2.00 -12.59
N CYS A 115 22.40 -2.42 -13.75
CA CYS A 115 22.78 -3.70 -14.33
C CYS A 115 24.17 -3.54 -14.97
N VAL A 116 25.10 -4.40 -14.58
CA VAL A 116 26.41 -4.46 -15.24
C VAL A 116 26.17 -5.08 -16.60
N THR A 117 26.25 -4.28 -17.67
CA THR A 117 26.21 -4.79 -19.03
C THR A 117 27.41 -5.70 -19.23
N THR A 118 27.24 -7.01 -19.09
CA THR A 118 28.17 -7.95 -19.72
C THR A 118 28.14 -7.66 -21.22
N PRO A 119 29.27 -7.31 -21.85
CA PRO A 119 29.31 -7.17 -23.30
C PRO A 119 28.88 -8.50 -23.92
N ASP A 120 27.85 -8.47 -24.77
CA ASP A 120 27.44 -9.61 -25.57
C ASP A 120 28.67 -10.16 -26.33
N PRO A 121 28.95 -11.48 -26.27
CA PRO A 121 30.03 -12.11 -27.02
C PRO A 121 29.81 -12.10 -28.54
#